data_AF-X0X8E0-F1
#
_entry.id   AF-X0X8E0-F1
#
_cell.length_a   1.000
_cell.length_b   1.000
_cell.length_c   1.000
_cell.angle_alpha   90.00
_cell.angle_beta   90.00
_cell.angle_gamma   90.00
#
_symmetry.space_group_name_H-M   'P 1'
#
loop_
_entity.id
_entity.type
_entity.pdbx_description
1 polymer ?
#
loop_
_entity_poly.entity_id
_entity_poly.type
_entity_poly.pdbx_seq_one_letter_code
_entity_poly.pdbx_strand_id
1 'polypeptide(L)'
;MPKFPKREADILSLADAMLAGYLAHAPDFPSAGMIELFLAIKDYRNAKKAQVDALAVAQVATEAKNLELNDLEEKMRDELKKSEVDVADAPEKLEYIGWGPKALPSPAEAPGQPRNLDAAIQGAGTILLDWKAPARGSGGNVRTYVIERRDQPEGGGEFS
;
A
#
# COMPACT_ATOMS: atom_id res chain seq x y z
N MET A 1 5.83 -35.30 4.25
CA MET A 1 5.42 -34.98 2.85
C MET A 1 6.22 -33.78 2.38
N PRO A 2 6.78 -33.80 1.17
CA PRO A 2 7.42 -32.61 0.59
C PRO A 2 6.38 -31.48 0.46
N LYS A 3 6.79 -30.24 0.71
CA LYS A 3 5.93 -29.05 0.62
C LYS A 3 6.45 -28.15 -0.50
N PHE A 4 5.55 -27.65 -1.33
CA PHE A 4 5.91 -26.70 -2.38
C PHE A 4 6.35 -25.35 -1.77
N PRO A 5 7.44 -24.73 -2.27
CA PRO A 5 7.92 -23.45 -1.77
C PRO A 5 6.93 -22.32 -2.01
N LYS A 6 6.90 -21.33 -1.11
CA LYS A 6 6.01 -20.15 -1.22
C LYS A 6 6.74 -18.87 -1.60
N ARG A 7 8.05 -18.78 -1.35
CA ARG A 7 8.85 -17.62 -1.71
C ARG A 7 9.24 -17.74 -3.17
N GLU A 8 9.14 -16.63 -3.88
CA GLU A 8 9.46 -16.54 -5.31
C GLU A 8 10.89 -17.03 -5.62
N ALA A 9 11.88 -16.63 -4.83
CA ALA A 9 13.26 -17.06 -5.00
C ALA A 9 13.40 -18.60 -4.88
N ASP A 10 12.74 -19.19 -3.88
CA ASP A 10 12.77 -20.64 -3.65
C ASP A 10 12.05 -21.42 -4.77
N ILE A 11 10.99 -20.83 -5.33
CA ILE A 11 10.27 -21.40 -6.50
C ILE A 11 11.20 -21.44 -7.72
N LEU A 12 11.94 -20.37 -7.99
CA LEU A 12 12.88 -20.32 -9.12
C LEU A 12 14.04 -21.29 -8.92
N SER A 13 14.62 -21.34 -7.72
CA SER A 13 15.67 -22.30 -7.39
C SER A 13 15.20 -23.74 -7.57
N LEU A 14 13.97 -24.06 -7.15
CA LEU A 14 13.39 -25.38 -7.40
C LEU A 14 13.18 -25.63 -8.90
N ALA A 15 12.68 -24.65 -9.65
CA ALA A 15 12.42 -24.80 -11.09
C ALA A 15 13.71 -25.07 -11.89
N ASP A 16 14.80 -24.36 -11.58
CA ASP A 16 16.13 -24.62 -12.17
C ASP A 16 16.66 -26.00 -11.78
N ALA A 17 16.48 -26.41 -10.51
CA ALA A 17 16.88 -27.74 -10.04
C ALA A 17 16.06 -28.86 -10.71
N MET A 18 14.77 -28.65 -10.93
CA MET A 18 13.91 -29.58 -11.68
C MET A 18 14.39 -29.74 -13.12
N LEU A 19 14.69 -28.62 -13.81
CA LEU A 19 15.22 -28.67 -15.18
C LEU A 19 16.53 -29.47 -15.25
N ALA A 20 17.46 -29.20 -14.32
CA ALA A 20 18.74 -29.90 -14.25
C ALA A 20 18.56 -31.40 -13.93
N GLY A 21 17.68 -31.73 -12.99
CA GLY A 21 17.37 -33.11 -12.61
C GLY A 21 16.73 -33.91 -13.75
N TYR A 22 15.76 -33.31 -14.45
CA TYR A 22 15.13 -33.94 -15.62
C TYR A 22 16.12 -34.16 -16.75
N LEU A 23 17.13 -33.30 -16.90
CA LEU A 23 18.18 -33.48 -17.90
C LEU A 23 19.15 -34.61 -17.53
N ALA A 24 19.58 -34.67 -16.28
CA ALA A 24 20.55 -35.63 -15.81
C ALA A 24 19.96 -37.05 -15.64
N HIS A 25 18.67 -37.16 -15.34
CA HIS A 25 17.98 -38.40 -15.00
C HIS A 25 16.75 -38.67 -15.87
N ALA A 26 16.84 -38.36 -17.17
CA ALA A 26 15.71 -38.50 -18.09
C ALA A 26 15.00 -39.88 -18.09
N PRO A 27 15.68 -41.03 -17.94
CA PRO A 27 15.02 -42.34 -17.87
C PRO A 27 14.08 -42.51 -16.67
N ASP A 28 14.35 -41.81 -15.56
CA ASP A 28 13.54 -41.87 -14.34
C ASP A 28 12.30 -40.96 -14.43
N PHE A 29 12.29 -40.00 -15.37
CA PHE A 29 11.23 -39.00 -15.56
C PHE A 29 10.71 -38.92 -17.01
N PRO A 30 10.23 -40.02 -17.61
CA PRO A 30 9.90 -40.08 -19.04
C PRO A 30 8.73 -39.19 -19.46
N SER A 31 7.86 -38.79 -18.51
CA SER A 31 6.71 -37.91 -18.78
C SER A 31 6.96 -36.45 -18.39
N ALA A 32 8.17 -36.07 -17.97
CA ALA A 32 8.46 -34.72 -17.54
C ALA A 32 8.45 -33.73 -18.73
N GLY A 33 7.64 -32.67 -18.63
CA GLY A 33 7.55 -31.60 -19.62
C GLY A 33 8.71 -30.59 -19.52
N MET A 34 9.95 -31.02 -19.79
CA MET A 34 11.13 -30.16 -19.67
C MET A 34 11.05 -28.88 -20.52
N ILE A 35 10.59 -29.00 -21.78
CA ILE A 35 10.53 -27.88 -22.71
C ILE A 35 9.55 -26.81 -22.21
N GLU A 36 8.35 -27.24 -21.81
CA GLU A 36 7.33 -26.34 -21.26
C GLU A 36 7.80 -25.66 -19.98
N LEU A 37 8.47 -26.40 -19.09
CA LEU A 37 9.05 -25.83 -17.87
C LEU A 37 10.13 -24.79 -18.18
N PHE A 38 11.02 -25.08 -19.14
CA PHE A 38 12.05 -24.13 -19.58
C PHE A 38 11.45 -22.83 -20.13
N LEU A 39 10.44 -22.94 -20.99
CA LEU A 39 9.73 -21.79 -21.55
C LEU A 39 9.05 -20.98 -20.45
N ALA A 40 8.36 -21.64 -19.51
CA ALA A 40 7.72 -20.97 -18.38
C ALA A 40 8.73 -20.21 -17.48
N ILE A 41 9.90 -20.80 -17.21
CA ILE A 41 10.98 -20.12 -16.45
C ILE A 41 11.47 -18.89 -17.21
N LYS A 42 11.69 -19.00 -18.53
CA LYS A 42 12.13 -17.89 -19.38
C LYS A 42 11.11 -16.75 -19.41
N ASP A 43 9.85 -17.07 -19.64
CA ASP A 43 8.77 -16.08 -19.71
C ASP A 43 8.59 -15.35 -18.38
N TYR A 44 8.66 -16.10 -17.28
CA TYR A 44 8.69 -15.52 -15.94
C TYR A 44 9.83 -14.53 -15.75
N ARG A 45 11.07 -14.91 -16.12
CA ARG A 45 12.25 -14.05 -15.98
C ARG A 45 12.13 -12.78 -16.83
N ASN A 46 11.55 -12.89 -18.03
CA ASN A 46 11.27 -11.73 -18.89
C ASN A 46 10.23 -10.80 -18.26
N ALA A 47 9.14 -11.33 -17.72
CA ALA A 47 8.12 -10.54 -17.03
C ALA A 47 8.69 -9.82 -15.80
N LYS A 48 9.51 -10.52 -15.00
CA LYS A 48 10.19 -9.93 -13.85
C LYS A 48 11.13 -8.79 -14.27
N LYS A 49 11.89 -8.96 -15.36
CA LYS A 49 12.72 -7.88 -15.90
C LYS A 49 11.87 -6.68 -16.34
N ALA A 50 10.79 -6.92 -17.08
CA ALA A 50 9.89 -5.86 -17.53
C ALA A 50 9.27 -5.09 -16.37
N GLN A 51 8.91 -5.75 -15.27
CA GLN A 51 8.43 -5.11 -14.04
C GLN A 51 9.49 -4.16 -13.45
N VAL A 52 10.74 -4.62 -13.34
CA VAL A 52 11.85 -3.80 -12.80
C VAL A 52 12.11 -2.60 -13.70
N ASP A 53 12.13 -2.79 -15.01
CA ASP A 53 12.30 -1.71 -15.98
C ASP A 53 11.14 -0.70 -15.87
N ALA A 54 9.89 -1.16 -15.73
CA ALA A 54 8.73 -0.30 -15.56
C ALA A 54 8.75 0.49 -14.24
N LEU A 55 9.23 -0.11 -13.15
CA LEU A 55 9.40 0.58 -11.86
C LEU A 55 10.44 1.70 -11.97
N ALA A 56 11.56 1.44 -12.66
CA ALA A 56 12.57 2.47 -12.91
C ALA A 56 12.00 3.64 -13.73
N VAL A 57 11.22 3.34 -14.77
CA VAL A 57 10.54 4.37 -15.57
C VAL A 57 9.54 5.17 -14.73
N ALA A 58 8.75 4.51 -13.88
CA ALA A 58 7.80 5.18 -12.99
C ALA A 58 8.51 6.11 -11.98
N GLN A 59 9.67 5.72 -11.47
CA GLN A 59 10.48 6.57 -10.61
C GLN A 59 10.97 7.82 -11.35
N VAL A 60 11.57 7.66 -12.54
CA VAL A 60 12.03 8.78 -13.36
C VAL A 60 10.88 9.73 -13.71
N ALA A 61 9.71 9.20 -14.07
CA ALA A 61 8.52 10.01 -14.34
C ALA A 61 8.03 10.77 -13.10
N THR A 62 8.17 10.17 -11.91
CA THR A 62 7.83 10.83 -10.64
C THR A 62 8.77 11.97 -10.33
N GLU A 63 10.07 11.78 -10.55
CA GLU A 63 11.10 12.82 -10.37
C GLU A 63 10.89 13.97 -11.35
N ALA A 64 10.63 13.69 -12.63
CA ALA A 64 10.29 14.70 -13.62
C ALA A 64 9.05 15.51 -13.23
N LYS A 65 7.97 14.85 -12.81
CA LYS A 65 6.76 15.52 -12.32
C LYS A 65 7.02 16.37 -11.07
N ASN A 66 7.90 15.94 -10.18
CA ASN A 66 8.26 16.73 -8.99
C ASN A 66 9.10 17.96 -9.35
N LEU A 67 9.95 17.88 -10.37
CA LEU A 67 10.69 19.04 -10.88
C LEU A 67 9.71 20.11 -11.41
N GLU A 68 8.78 19.72 -12.28
CA GLU A 68 7.75 20.62 -12.81
C GLU A 68 6.86 21.21 -11.71
N LEU A 69 6.60 20.45 -10.64
CA LEU A 69 5.88 20.96 -9.47
C LEU A 69 6.66 22.05 -8.74
N ASN A 70 7.98 21.88 -8.58
CA ASN A 70 8.83 22.91 -7.97
C ASN A 70 8.83 24.19 -8.80
N ASP A 71 8.96 24.07 -10.13
CA ASP A 71 8.93 25.22 -11.04
C ASP A 71 7.57 25.95 -10.99
N LEU A 72 6.48 25.18 -10.91
CA LEU A 72 5.14 25.73 -10.70
C LEU A 72 5.04 26.46 -9.36
N GLU A 73 5.54 25.88 -8.27
CA GLU A 73 5.52 26.52 -6.95
C GLU A 73 6.30 27.83 -6.94
N GLU A 74 7.48 27.88 -7.54
CA GLU A 74 8.28 29.11 -7.66
C GLU A 74 7.49 30.20 -8.39
N LYS A 75 6.90 29.85 -9.55
CA LYS A 75 6.08 30.77 -10.32
C LYS A 75 4.85 31.25 -9.54
N MET A 76 4.15 30.34 -8.86
CA MET A 76 3.00 30.68 -8.03
C MET A 76 3.39 31.65 -6.90
N ARG A 77 4.51 31.43 -6.23
CA ARG A 77 5.00 32.32 -5.16
C ARG A 77 5.25 33.73 -5.70
N ASP A 78 5.83 33.85 -6.89
CA ASP A 78 6.11 35.16 -7.47
C ASP A 78 4.84 35.89 -7.93
N GLU A 79 3.87 35.18 -8.51
CA GLU A 79 2.57 35.78 -8.86
C GLU A 79 1.75 36.16 -7.61
N LEU A 80 1.83 35.38 -6.53
CA LEU A 80 1.19 35.73 -5.26
C LEU A 80 1.80 36.99 -4.66
N LYS A 81 3.13 37.15 -4.65
CA LYS A 81 3.79 38.38 -4.18
C LYS A 81 3.34 39.61 -4.99
N LYS A 82 3.21 39.47 -6.31
CA LYS A 82 2.71 40.57 -7.17
C LYS A 82 1.27 40.91 -6.83
N SER A 83 0.43 39.88 -6.68
CA SER A 83 -0.98 40.05 -6.30
C SER A 83 -1.12 40.79 -4.96
N GLU A 84 -0.30 40.46 -3.97
CA GLU A 84 -0.26 41.17 -2.67
C GLU A 84 0.09 42.65 -2.83
N VAL A 85 1.02 42.99 -3.72
CA VAL A 85 1.39 44.38 -4.02
C VAL A 85 0.26 45.10 -4.78
N ASP A 86 -0.35 44.45 -5.76
CA ASP A 86 -1.42 45.02 -6.60
C ASP A 86 -2.67 45.37 -5.80
N VAL A 87 -2.98 44.61 -4.74
CA VAL A 87 -4.12 44.87 -3.86
C VAL A 87 -3.71 45.38 -2.47
N ALA A 88 -2.56 46.05 -2.36
CA ALA A 88 -2.07 46.58 -1.08
C ALA A 88 -3.09 47.46 -0.34
N ASP A 89 -3.90 48.23 -1.07
CA ASP A 89 -4.96 49.09 -0.50
C ASP A 89 -6.29 48.35 -0.22
N ALA A 90 -6.42 47.10 -0.66
CA ALA A 90 -7.63 46.28 -0.54
C ALA A 90 -7.29 44.78 -0.40
N PRO A 91 -6.62 44.36 0.69
CA PRO A 91 -6.09 43.01 0.85
C PRO A 91 -7.16 41.91 0.88
N GLU A 92 -8.42 42.24 1.21
CA GLU A 92 -9.56 41.32 1.15
C GLU A 92 -9.79 40.74 -0.26
N LYS A 93 -9.31 41.41 -1.31
CA LYS A 93 -9.42 40.92 -2.69
C LYS A 93 -8.56 39.70 -2.96
N LEU A 94 -7.56 39.40 -2.13
CA LEU A 94 -6.78 38.16 -2.23
C LEU A 94 -7.67 36.93 -2.04
N GLU A 95 -8.78 37.04 -1.30
CA GLU A 95 -9.73 35.94 -1.10
C GLU A 95 -10.35 35.47 -2.42
N TYR A 96 -10.47 36.33 -3.44
CA TYR A 96 -10.97 35.96 -4.76
C TYR A 96 -10.09 34.92 -5.48
N ILE A 97 -8.80 34.87 -5.14
CA ILE A 97 -7.86 33.86 -5.66
C ILE A 97 -7.58 32.75 -4.63
N GLY A 98 -8.35 32.69 -3.54
CA GLY A 98 -8.17 31.72 -2.46
C GLY A 98 -6.90 31.95 -1.64
N TRP A 99 -6.29 33.14 -1.75
CA TRP A 99 -5.13 33.55 -0.97
C TRP A 99 -5.57 34.48 0.16
N GLY A 100 -5.01 34.34 1.36
CA GLY A 100 -5.48 35.11 2.50
C GLY A 100 -5.10 34.51 3.84
N PRO A 101 -5.57 35.09 4.96
CA PRO A 101 -5.27 34.59 6.29
C PRO A 101 -5.63 33.11 6.41
N LYS A 102 -4.70 32.32 6.96
CA LYS A 102 -4.83 30.88 7.08
C LYS A 102 -6.19 30.54 7.71
N ALA A 103 -7.00 29.78 6.97
CA ALA A 103 -8.31 29.32 7.45
C ALA A 103 -8.16 28.70 8.84
N LEU A 104 -9.04 29.10 9.77
CA LEU A 104 -9.07 28.55 11.12
C LEU A 104 -9.20 27.02 11.02
N PRO A 105 -8.52 26.26 11.90
CA PRO A 105 -8.60 24.81 11.88
C PRO A 105 -10.07 24.39 11.99
N SER A 106 -10.59 23.80 10.92
CA SER A 106 -11.90 23.16 10.94
C SER A 106 -11.78 21.89 11.79
N PRO A 107 -12.65 21.68 12.79
CA PRO A 107 -12.66 20.45 13.56
C PRO A 107 -12.78 19.25 12.61
N ALA A 108 -11.79 18.36 12.63
CA ALA A 108 -11.92 17.10 11.93
C ALA A 108 -13.07 16.32 12.56
N GLU A 109 -14.05 15.93 11.76
CA GLU A 109 -15.17 15.12 12.21
C GLU A 109 -14.61 13.79 12.75
N ALA A 110 -15.10 13.33 13.91
CA ALA A 110 -14.66 12.06 14.47
C ALA A 110 -14.89 10.94 13.44
N PRO A 111 -13.94 10.01 13.24
CA PRO A 111 -14.17 8.87 12.37
C PRO A 111 -15.34 8.04 12.87
N GLY A 112 -16.11 7.46 11.94
CA GLY A 112 -17.22 6.59 12.30
C GLY A 112 -16.78 5.30 13.02
N GLN A 113 -17.76 4.52 13.49
CA GLN A 113 -17.48 3.27 14.19
C GLN A 113 -16.95 2.17 13.23
N PRO A 114 -15.87 1.44 13.60
CA PRO A 114 -15.47 0.22 12.90
C PRO A 114 -16.60 -0.82 12.90
N ARG A 115 -16.69 -1.62 11.86
CA ARG A 115 -17.79 -2.58 11.67
C ARG A 115 -17.27 -4.01 11.65
N ASN A 116 -18.15 -4.98 11.92
CA ASN A 116 -17.86 -6.41 11.80
C ASN A 116 -16.57 -6.84 12.53
N LEU A 117 -16.36 -6.39 13.77
CA LEU A 117 -15.27 -6.89 14.59
C LEU A 117 -15.52 -8.38 14.89
N ASP A 118 -14.63 -9.24 14.43
CA ASP A 118 -14.72 -10.68 14.60
C ASP A 118 -13.36 -11.30 14.95
N ALA A 119 -13.38 -12.38 15.71
CA ALA A 119 -12.20 -13.14 16.12
C ALA A 119 -11.97 -14.29 15.14
N ALA A 120 -11.36 -13.99 13.99
CA ALA A 120 -11.17 -14.93 12.88
C ALA A 120 -10.41 -16.21 13.27
N ILE A 121 -9.44 -16.13 14.20
CA ILE A 121 -8.69 -17.29 14.69
C ILE A 121 -8.39 -17.11 16.18
N GLN A 122 -8.71 -18.13 16.98
CA GLN A 122 -8.33 -18.21 18.40
C GLN A 122 -7.37 -19.39 18.59
N GLY A 123 -6.12 -19.09 18.94
CA GLY A 123 -5.10 -20.06 19.30
C GLY A 123 -4.68 -19.91 20.76
N ALA A 124 -3.87 -20.84 21.27
CA ALA A 124 -3.33 -20.75 22.62
C ALA A 124 -2.46 -19.49 22.76
N GLY A 125 -2.99 -18.46 23.44
CA GLY A 125 -2.31 -17.19 23.66
C GLY A 125 -2.28 -16.21 22.48
N THR A 126 -3.03 -16.46 21.39
CA THR A 126 -3.09 -15.55 20.24
C THR A 126 -4.50 -15.47 19.68
N ILE A 127 -4.96 -14.25 19.38
CA ILE A 127 -6.25 -13.99 18.73
C ILE A 127 -5.98 -13.13 17.48
N LEU A 128 -6.48 -13.58 16.33
CA LEU A 128 -6.53 -12.78 15.12
C LEU A 128 -7.89 -12.09 15.05
N LEU A 129 -7.88 -10.75 15.03
CA LEU A 129 -9.08 -9.93 14.90
C LEU A 129 -9.20 -9.41 13.46
N ASP A 130 -10.38 -9.53 12.86
CA ASP A 130 -10.76 -8.89 11.59
C ASP A 130 -11.83 -7.84 11.89
N TRP A 131 -11.76 -6.69 11.21
CA TRP A 131 -12.82 -5.69 11.22
C TRP A 131 -12.84 -4.92 9.91
N LYS A 132 -13.97 -4.30 9.62
CA LYS A 132 -14.18 -3.39 8.49
C LYS A 132 -14.08 -1.93 8.94
N ALA A 133 -13.57 -1.10 8.05
CA ALA A 133 -13.57 0.34 8.23
C ALA A 133 -15.01 0.88 8.39
N PRO A 134 -15.15 2.08 8.99
CA PRO A 134 -16.45 2.75 9.12
C PRO A 134 -17.15 2.90 7.78
N ALA A 135 -18.48 3.01 7.81
CA ALA A 135 -19.25 3.23 6.59
C ALA A 135 -18.80 4.54 5.91
N ARG A 136 -18.76 4.55 4.58
CA ARG A 136 -18.41 5.76 3.82
C ARG A 136 -19.37 6.89 4.20
N GLY A 137 -18.83 8.02 4.64
CA GLY A 137 -19.62 9.18 5.08
C GLY A 137 -20.12 9.13 6.53
N SER A 138 -19.67 8.17 7.35
CA SER A 138 -20.03 8.12 8.79
C SER A 138 -19.10 8.92 9.71
N GLY A 139 -18.24 9.77 9.15
CA GLY A 139 -17.29 10.60 9.90
C GLY A 139 -16.01 10.90 9.13
N GLY A 140 -15.01 11.44 9.84
CA GLY A 140 -13.71 11.79 9.27
C GLY A 140 -12.81 10.58 8.94
N ASN A 141 -11.65 10.88 8.35
CA ASN A 141 -10.69 9.85 7.93
C ASN A 141 -10.09 9.12 9.14
N VAL A 142 -10.14 7.79 9.13
CA VAL A 142 -9.49 6.95 10.15
C VAL A 142 -7.97 7.00 9.99
N ARG A 143 -7.25 7.34 11.07
CA ARG A 143 -5.78 7.32 11.11
C ARG A 143 -5.21 6.07 11.78
N THR A 144 -5.81 5.67 12.90
CA THR A 144 -5.35 4.55 13.73
C THR A 144 -6.55 3.86 14.39
N TYR A 145 -6.41 2.58 14.72
CA TYR A 145 -7.36 1.84 15.55
C TYR A 145 -6.72 1.56 16.92
N VAL A 146 -7.49 1.71 18.00
CA VAL A 146 -7.10 1.31 19.36
C VAL A 146 -7.84 0.03 19.69
N ILE A 147 -7.12 -0.99 20.16
CA ILE A 147 -7.68 -2.30 20.52
C ILE A 147 -7.52 -2.46 22.02
N GLU A 148 -8.64 -2.65 22.71
CA GLU A 148 -8.68 -2.87 24.16
C GLU A 148 -9.13 -4.31 24.44
N ARG A 149 -8.55 -4.92 25.48
CA ARG A 149 -8.93 -6.24 25.97
C ARG A 149 -9.22 -6.17 27.45
N ARG A 150 -10.15 -7.01 27.92
CA ARG A 150 -10.46 -7.18 29.35
C ARG A 150 -10.54 -8.66 29.68
N ASP A 151 -10.10 -9.03 30.87
CA ASP A 151 -10.21 -10.40 31.38
C ASP A 151 -11.59 -10.59 32.02
N GLN A 152 -12.29 -11.66 31.64
CA GLN A 152 -13.57 -12.00 32.26
C GLN A 152 -13.34 -13.00 33.40
N PRO A 153 -13.79 -12.72 34.63
CA PRO A 153 -13.68 -13.67 35.73
C PRO A 153 -14.54 -14.91 35.50
N GLU A 154 -14.03 -16.08 35.90
CA GLU A 154 -14.78 -17.34 35.87
C GLU A 154 -16.09 -17.19 36.67
N GLY A 155 -17.22 -17.46 36.03
CA GLY A 155 -18.56 -17.36 36.64
C GLY A 155 -19.39 -16.14 36.23
N GLY A 156 -18.88 -15.25 35.39
CA GLY A 156 -19.71 -14.19 34.76
C GLY A 156 -20.18 -13.08 35.71
N GLY A 157 -19.43 -12.80 36.78
CA GLY A 157 -19.69 -11.68 37.69
C GLY A 157 -19.43 -10.30 37.05
N GLU A 158 -19.87 -9.24 37.74
CA GLU A 158 -19.78 -7.85 37.28
C GLU A 158 -18.36 -7.44 36.87
N PHE A 159 -18.29 -6.70 35.78
CA PHE A 159 -17.05 -6.17 35.22
C PHE A 159 -16.44 -5.13 36.19
N SER A 160 -15.20 -5.33 36.63
CA SER A 160 -14.40 -4.34 37.37
C SER A 160 -13.34 -3.72 36.47
#